data_AF-A0A5J4TR60-F1
#
_entry.id   AF-A0A5J4TR60-F1
#
_cell.length_a   1.000
_cell.length_b   1.000
_cell.length_c   1.000
_cell.angle_alpha   90.00
_cell.angle_beta   90.00
_cell.angle_gamma   90.00
#
_symmetry.space_group_name_H-M   'P 1'
#
loop_
_entity.id
_entity.type
_entity.pdbx_description
1 polymer ?
#
loop_
_entity_poly.entity_id
_entity_poly.type
_entity_poly.pdbx_seq_one_letter_code
_entity_poly.pdbx_strand_id
1 'polypeptide(L)'
;MRYLLILALIATACSYDQLEIHKFSQDISELIQSNSPCIWQISKSYASIDVQSGKVPNISLALEQQCNEGYEITLIDAEHIETITISKTVLVQISGQNTTSGKRMIIGGGSENSGEGEYIIRTDSTSTGDIIVQNIEMREWNGGLIRCDGGKSVTLRDSLFNGGGSIVHNTDGILNIQSDEFIGEWIHVPIDPFIFATKGSINIYNSLFKKGSFKGDRNGCIVCCGTVTQCTIDECEFIENKFNVGS
;
A
#
# COMPACT_ATOMS: atom_id res chain seq x y z
N MET A 1 -20.52 -64.41 -56.99
CA MET A 1 -19.15 -63.98 -56.63
C MET A 1 -18.98 -64.24 -55.15
N ARG A 2 -18.25 -65.31 -54.82
CA ARG A 2 -16.91 -65.26 -54.18
C ARG A 2 -16.98 -64.65 -52.78
N TYR A 3 -17.11 -65.50 -51.77
CA TYR A 3 -16.05 -66.09 -50.91
C TYR A 3 -16.02 -65.29 -49.60
N LEU A 4 -16.48 -65.87 -48.48
CA LEU A 4 -15.69 -66.69 -47.53
C LEU A 4 -14.69 -65.77 -46.79
N LEU A 5 -14.41 -65.87 -45.50
CA LEU A 5 -14.40 -66.96 -44.51
C LEU A 5 -13.89 -66.26 -43.23
N ILE A 6 -14.39 -66.51 -42.02
CA ILE A 6 -13.84 -67.40 -40.96
C ILE A 6 -14.04 -66.62 -39.66
N LEU A 7 -14.87 -67.13 -38.72
CA LEU A 7 -14.47 -68.01 -37.60
C LEU A 7 -13.54 -67.26 -36.62
N ALA A 8 -13.65 -67.37 -35.30
CA ALA A 8 -14.59 -68.01 -34.39
C ALA A 8 -14.20 -67.50 -32.99
N LEU A 9 -15.06 -67.82 -32.01
CA LEU A 9 -14.83 -67.99 -30.56
C LEU A 9 -13.43 -67.62 -30.01
N ILE A 10 -13.36 -66.95 -28.86
CA ILE A 10 -13.32 -67.65 -27.56
C ILE A 10 -13.87 -66.74 -26.45
N ALA A 11 -14.72 -67.33 -25.61
CA ALA A 11 -15.08 -66.82 -24.30
C ALA A 11 -13.96 -67.12 -23.29
N THR A 12 -13.57 -66.13 -22.49
CA THR A 12 -12.97 -66.37 -21.17
C THR A 12 -13.38 -65.25 -20.21
N ALA A 13 -14.17 -65.61 -19.21
CA ALA A 13 -14.22 -64.89 -17.96
C ALA A 13 -12.88 -65.11 -17.24
N CYS A 14 -12.24 -64.04 -16.79
CA CYS A 14 -11.26 -64.09 -15.71
C CYS A 14 -11.43 -62.85 -14.84
N SER A 15 -11.67 -63.12 -13.57
CA SER A 15 -11.71 -62.24 -12.41
C SER A 15 -10.38 -61.55 -12.13
N TYR A 16 -10.47 -60.36 -11.51
CA TYR A 16 -9.55 -59.76 -10.53
C TYR A 16 -8.03 -59.88 -10.80
N ASP A 17 -7.39 -58.77 -11.19
CA ASP A 17 -6.54 -57.97 -10.28
C ASP A 17 -5.74 -56.90 -11.05
N GLN A 18 -5.44 -55.80 -10.35
CA GLN A 18 -4.48 -54.72 -10.68
C GLN A 18 -4.91 -53.61 -11.65
N LEU A 19 -5.58 -52.59 -11.10
CA LEU A 19 -5.17 -51.21 -11.36
C LEU A 19 -5.29 -50.39 -10.06
N GLU A 20 -4.33 -50.62 -9.18
CA GLU A 20 -4.05 -49.72 -8.05
C GLU A 20 -3.28 -48.50 -8.59
N ILE A 21 -3.44 -47.35 -7.91
CA ILE A 21 -2.61 -46.13 -8.02
C ILE A 21 -3.01 -45.12 -9.12
N HIS A 22 -3.99 -44.26 -8.80
CA HIS A 22 -3.94 -42.79 -8.97
C HIS A 22 -5.35 -42.17 -8.87
N LYS A 23 -5.88 -42.11 -7.65
CA LYS A 23 -6.71 -40.98 -7.20
C LYS A 23 -6.59 -40.81 -5.69
N PHE A 24 -5.32 -40.82 -5.24
CA PHE A 24 -4.91 -40.04 -4.09
C PHE A 24 -4.94 -38.57 -4.54
N SER A 25 -5.35 -37.67 -3.65
CA SER A 25 -5.64 -36.26 -3.94
C SER A 25 -7.03 -35.98 -4.51
N GLN A 26 -8.05 -36.39 -3.75
CA GLN A 26 -9.22 -35.53 -3.60
C GLN A 26 -9.38 -35.15 -2.11
N ASP A 27 -8.25 -34.91 -1.45
CA ASP A 27 -8.17 -33.87 -0.40
C ASP A 27 -8.21 -32.51 -1.10
N ILE A 28 -9.32 -32.23 -1.78
CA ILE A 28 -9.78 -30.85 -1.89
C ILE A 28 -10.37 -30.57 -0.52
N SER A 29 -9.47 -30.37 0.44
CA SER A 29 -9.69 -29.31 1.41
C SER A 29 -9.79 -28.04 0.57
N GLU A 30 -11.00 -27.75 0.11
CA GLU A 30 -11.47 -26.38 0.16
C GLU A 30 -11.18 -25.94 1.59
N LEU A 31 -10.00 -25.35 1.79
CA LEU A 31 -9.79 -24.42 2.86
C LEU A 31 -10.97 -23.49 2.70
N ILE A 32 -11.94 -23.62 3.60
CA ILE A 32 -13.01 -22.66 3.78
C ILE A 32 -12.28 -21.33 3.78
N GLN A 33 -12.37 -20.62 2.66
CA GLN A 33 -11.73 -19.32 2.49
C GLN A 33 -12.46 -18.48 3.52
N SER A 34 -11.83 -18.29 4.66
CA SER A 34 -12.35 -17.48 5.73
C SER A 34 -12.75 -16.15 5.08
N ASN A 35 -14.01 -15.74 5.24
CA ASN A 35 -14.54 -14.46 4.76
C ASN A 35 -13.94 -13.30 5.58
N SER A 36 -12.62 -13.28 5.73
CA SER A 36 -11.86 -12.36 6.55
C SER A 36 -10.71 -11.79 5.74
N PRO A 37 -10.34 -10.52 5.99
CA PRO A 37 -9.15 -9.95 5.38
C PRO A 37 -7.91 -10.79 5.70
N CYS A 38 -6.92 -10.76 4.82
CA CYS A 38 -5.62 -11.32 5.13
C CYS A 38 -4.92 -10.45 6.17
N ILE A 39 -4.50 -11.07 7.28
CA ILE A 39 -3.81 -10.39 8.37
C ILE A 39 -2.32 -10.69 8.25
N TRP A 40 -1.50 -9.64 8.16
CA TRP A 40 -0.06 -9.74 7.97
C TRP A 40 0.72 -8.95 9.01
N GLN A 41 1.69 -9.60 9.65
CA GLN A 41 2.73 -8.96 10.46
C GLN A 41 4.02 -8.87 9.65
N ILE A 42 4.57 -7.66 9.57
CA ILE A 42 5.76 -7.35 8.78
C ILE A 42 6.98 -7.17 9.69
N SER A 43 7.98 -8.02 9.49
CA SER A 43 9.28 -7.89 10.14
C SER A 43 10.42 -8.40 9.28
N LYS A 44 11.50 -7.63 9.20
CA LYS A 44 12.80 -7.98 8.61
C LYS A 44 13.44 -9.20 9.29
N SER A 45 13.00 -9.55 10.50
CA SER A 45 13.47 -10.75 11.20
C SER A 45 12.90 -12.05 10.63
N TYR A 46 11.83 -11.97 9.84
CA TYR A 46 11.25 -13.12 9.18
C TYR A 46 12.06 -13.48 7.94
N ALA A 47 12.48 -14.74 7.83
CA ALA A 47 13.31 -15.21 6.72
C ALA A 47 12.52 -15.42 5.42
N SER A 48 11.24 -15.77 5.53
CA SER A 48 10.34 -16.04 4.41
C SER A 48 8.90 -15.76 4.79
N ILE A 49 8.01 -15.76 3.80
CA ILE A 49 6.57 -15.74 4.04
C ILE A 49 6.12 -17.01 4.76
N ASP A 50 5.30 -16.84 5.78
CA ASP A 50 4.55 -17.88 6.47
C ASP A 50 3.07 -17.50 6.47
N VAL A 51 2.35 -18.06 5.50
CA VAL A 51 0.91 -17.80 5.28
C VAL A 51 0.07 -18.30 6.45
N GLN A 52 0.50 -19.37 7.15
CA GLN A 52 -0.28 -19.94 8.25
C GLN A 52 -0.25 -19.06 9.48
N SER A 53 0.89 -18.42 9.76
CA SER A 53 1.02 -17.52 10.91
C SER A 53 0.84 -16.05 10.57
N GLY A 54 0.61 -15.71 9.29
CA GLY A 54 0.43 -14.33 8.84
C GLY A 54 1.71 -13.50 8.98
N LYS A 55 2.89 -14.10 8.79
CA LYS A 55 4.19 -13.42 8.96
C LYS A 55 4.90 -13.29 7.64
N VAL A 56 5.43 -12.12 7.33
CA VAL A 56 6.08 -11.86 6.04
C VAL A 56 7.19 -10.80 6.17
N PRO A 57 8.30 -10.90 5.41
CA PRO A 57 9.46 -10.04 5.61
C PRO A 57 9.25 -8.56 5.27
N ASN A 58 8.36 -8.25 4.33
CA ASN A 58 8.10 -6.90 3.83
C ASN A 58 6.66 -6.77 3.30
N ILE A 59 6.19 -5.53 3.13
CA ILE A 59 4.83 -5.22 2.69
C ILE A 59 4.59 -5.71 1.26
N SER A 60 5.59 -5.55 0.38
CA SER A 60 5.46 -5.93 -1.03
C SER A 60 5.08 -7.42 -1.20
N LEU A 61 5.73 -8.32 -0.48
CA LEU A 61 5.42 -9.76 -0.48
C LEU A 61 4.03 -10.07 0.09
N ALA A 62 3.55 -9.29 1.07
CA ALA A 62 2.20 -9.41 1.59
C ALA A 62 1.16 -9.05 0.52
N LEU A 63 1.42 -7.99 -0.23
CA LEU A 63 0.57 -7.53 -1.33
C LEU A 63 0.63 -8.45 -2.55
N GLU A 64 1.66 -9.28 -2.74
CA GLU A 64 1.67 -10.30 -3.80
C GLU A 64 0.66 -11.43 -3.55
N GLN A 65 0.27 -11.66 -2.29
CA GLN A 65 -0.71 -12.70 -1.95
C GLN A 65 -2.11 -12.31 -2.43
N GLN A 66 -2.90 -13.28 -2.87
CA GLN A 66 -4.29 -13.04 -3.26
C GLN A 66 -5.19 -13.03 -2.03
N CYS A 67 -5.86 -11.90 -1.80
CA CYS A 67 -6.79 -11.72 -0.68
C CYS A 67 -8.09 -11.09 -1.21
N ASN A 68 -9.20 -11.81 -1.04
CA ASN A 68 -10.49 -11.40 -1.61
C ASN A 68 -11.22 -10.35 -0.75
N GLU A 69 -10.99 -10.39 0.57
CA GLU A 69 -11.69 -9.53 1.55
C GLU A 69 -10.87 -8.32 2.00
N GLY A 70 -9.66 -8.14 1.44
CA GLY A 70 -8.75 -7.05 1.79
C GLY A 70 -7.53 -7.49 2.58
N TYR A 71 -6.73 -6.51 2.97
CA TYR A 71 -5.44 -6.66 3.64
C TYR A 71 -5.41 -5.81 4.90
N GLU A 72 -5.01 -6.43 6.01
CA GLU A 72 -4.68 -5.77 7.27
C GLU A 72 -3.20 -6.02 7.58
N ILE A 73 -2.37 -5.01 7.34
CA ILE A 73 -0.91 -5.10 7.40
C ILE A 73 -0.42 -4.30 8.62
N THR A 74 0.34 -4.97 9.49
CA THR A 74 0.92 -4.39 10.71
C THR A 74 2.43 -4.48 10.69
N LEU A 75 3.11 -3.33 10.74
CA LEU A 75 4.55 -3.22 10.88
C LEU A 75 4.95 -3.39 12.35
N ILE A 76 5.86 -4.31 12.65
CA ILE A 76 6.28 -4.56 14.05
C ILE A 76 7.73 -4.14 14.34
N ASP A 77 8.58 -4.02 13.32
CA ASP A 77 9.90 -3.42 13.48
C ASP A 77 9.83 -1.89 13.47
N ALA A 78 10.76 -1.26 14.20
CA ALA A 78 10.86 0.20 14.30
C ALA A 78 11.04 0.91 12.96
N GLU A 79 11.65 0.26 11.97
CA GLU A 79 11.96 0.85 10.67
C GLU A 79 11.87 -0.19 9.55
N HIS A 80 11.14 0.16 8.49
CA HIS A 80 10.97 -0.60 7.26
C HIS A 80 11.47 0.25 6.10
N ILE A 81 12.41 -0.30 5.31
CA ILE A 81 12.97 0.41 4.15
C ILE A 81 12.59 -0.38 2.90
N GLU A 82 11.58 0.10 2.19
CA GLU A 82 11.04 -0.49 0.96
C GLU A 82 10.20 0.54 0.20
N THR A 83 10.06 0.34 -1.12
CA THR A 83 9.06 1.03 -1.93
C THR A 83 7.88 0.09 -2.19
N ILE A 84 6.66 0.61 -2.09
CA ILE A 84 5.44 -0.18 -2.06
C ILE A 84 4.56 0.24 -3.23
N THR A 85 4.13 -0.72 -4.04
CA THR A 85 3.14 -0.49 -5.10
C THR A 85 1.83 -1.20 -4.77
N ILE A 86 0.73 -0.45 -4.71
CA ILE A 86 -0.61 -0.95 -4.43
C ILE A 86 -1.46 -0.89 -5.71
N SER A 87 -1.82 -2.05 -6.23
CA SER A 87 -2.69 -2.22 -7.41
C SER A 87 -3.97 -3.02 -7.09
N LYS A 88 -4.44 -2.91 -5.85
CA LYS A 88 -5.54 -3.74 -5.33
C LYS A 88 -6.91 -3.13 -5.57
N THR A 89 -7.90 -4.00 -5.79
CA THR A 89 -9.31 -3.61 -5.93
C THR A 89 -10.10 -3.76 -4.61
N VAL A 90 -9.43 -4.24 -3.57
CA VAL A 90 -9.95 -4.48 -2.22
C VAL A 90 -9.30 -3.52 -1.23
N LEU A 91 -9.86 -3.41 -0.03
CA LEU A 91 -9.29 -2.60 1.05
C LEU A 91 -7.85 -3.01 1.36
N VAL A 92 -6.95 -2.03 1.47
CA VAL A 92 -5.58 -2.23 1.97
C VAL A 92 -5.35 -1.28 3.14
N GLN A 93 -5.16 -1.84 4.33
CA GLN A 93 -4.80 -1.10 5.53
C GLN A 93 -3.34 -1.41 5.92
N ILE A 94 -2.52 -0.38 6.06
CA ILE A 94 -1.13 -0.45 6.53
C ILE A 94 -1.03 0.36 7.81
N SER A 95 -0.51 -0.26 8.87
CA SER A 95 -0.39 0.37 10.17
C SER A 95 0.91 0.03 10.91
N GLY A 96 1.43 0.98 11.68
CA GLY A 96 2.52 0.71 12.63
C GLY A 96 2.01 0.10 13.93
N GLN A 97 2.71 -0.89 14.48
CA GLN A 97 2.49 -1.38 15.84
C GLN A 97 3.11 -0.40 16.83
N ASN A 98 2.29 0.33 17.58
CA ASN A 98 2.76 1.27 18.59
C ASN A 98 3.32 0.51 19.81
N THR A 99 4.59 0.11 19.75
CA THR A 99 5.25 -0.68 20.82
C THR A 99 5.84 0.19 21.93
N THR A 100 6.00 1.50 21.68
CA THR A 100 6.53 2.46 22.66
C THR A 100 5.70 3.73 22.60
N SER A 101 5.12 4.15 23.73
CA SER A 101 4.29 5.35 23.82
C SER A 101 4.91 6.55 23.09
N GLY A 102 4.23 7.00 22.03
CA GLY A 102 4.60 8.19 21.26
C GLY A 102 5.61 7.96 20.13
N LYS A 103 6.05 6.72 19.85
CA LYS A 103 6.91 6.40 18.69
C LYS A 103 6.14 5.61 17.64
N ARG A 104 6.05 6.18 16.43
CA ARG A 104 5.46 5.54 15.25
C ARG A 104 6.52 4.67 14.56
N MET A 105 6.08 3.61 13.86
CA MET A 105 7.00 2.80 13.05
C MET A 105 7.37 3.58 11.78
N ILE A 106 8.62 3.52 11.36
CA ILE A 106 9.12 4.27 10.20
C ILE A 106 8.96 3.46 8.92
N ILE A 107 8.47 4.08 7.85
CA ILE A 107 8.57 3.57 6.47
C ILE A 107 9.42 4.55 5.65
N GLY A 108 10.48 4.06 5.01
CA GLY A 108 11.38 4.83 4.15
C GLY A 108 11.60 4.18 2.78
N GLY A 109 11.84 4.98 1.74
CA GLY A 109 12.00 4.47 0.36
C GLY A 109 13.42 4.01 0.00
N GLY A 110 14.40 4.27 0.86
CA GLY A 110 15.81 3.96 0.60
C GLY A 110 16.74 4.99 1.22
N SER A 111 17.89 5.22 0.58
CA SER A 111 18.81 6.29 0.99
C SER A 111 18.31 7.67 0.55
N GLU A 112 18.66 8.71 1.30
CA GLU A 112 18.29 10.12 1.02
C GLU A 112 18.78 10.65 -0.33
N ASN A 113 19.73 9.97 -0.98
CA ASN A 113 20.30 10.35 -2.29
C ASN A 113 19.78 9.50 -3.46
N SER A 114 18.78 8.66 -3.22
CA SER A 114 18.19 7.75 -4.21
C SER A 114 16.69 8.01 -4.37
N GLY A 115 16.12 7.56 -5.49
CA GLY A 115 14.66 7.61 -5.69
C GLY A 115 14.13 8.92 -6.27
N GLU A 116 14.93 9.70 -6.99
CA GLU A 116 14.40 10.83 -7.76
C GLU A 116 13.25 10.34 -8.67
N GLY A 117 12.06 10.92 -8.53
CA GLY A 117 10.85 10.51 -9.25
C GLY A 117 10.13 9.27 -8.70
N GLU A 118 10.65 8.63 -7.66
CA GLU A 118 10.04 7.49 -6.97
C GLU A 118 9.23 7.93 -5.75
N TYR A 119 8.42 7.02 -5.20
CA TYR A 119 7.62 7.26 -3.99
C TYR A 119 7.69 6.07 -3.03
N ILE A 120 7.65 6.33 -1.72
CA ILE A 120 7.63 5.25 -0.71
C ILE A 120 6.39 4.39 -0.89
N ILE A 121 5.22 5.01 -1.04
CA ILE A 121 3.98 4.33 -1.40
C ILE A 121 3.44 4.88 -2.72
N ARG A 122 3.21 4.00 -3.68
CA ARG A 122 2.53 4.30 -4.93
C ARG A 122 1.24 3.50 -5.02
N THR A 123 0.11 4.19 -5.15
CA THR A 123 -1.15 3.57 -5.58
C THR A 123 -1.22 3.65 -7.09
N ASP A 124 -1.19 2.50 -7.76
CA ASP A 124 -1.24 2.41 -9.21
C ASP A 124 -2.62 2.82 -9.76
N SER A 125 -2.64 3.31 -11.00
CA SER A 125 -3.86 3.76 -11.70
C SER A 125 -4.93 2.68 -11.88
N THR A 126 -4.57 1.40 -11.81
CA THR A 126 -5.50 0.27 -11.87
C THR A 126 -6.14 -0.07 -10.51
N SER A 127 -5.60 0.47 -9.41
CA SER A 127 -6.15 0.28 -8.07
C SER A 127 -7.54 0.92 -7.98
N THR A 128 -8.50 0.18 -7.44
CA THR A 128 -9.87 0.68 -7.16
C THR A 128 -10.27 0.46 -5.71
N GLY A 129 -9.38 -0.11 -4.90
CA GLY A 129 -9.59 -0.30 -3.47
C GLY A 129 -9.56 1.00 -2.68
N ASP A 130 -10.04 0.91 -1.45
CA ASP A 130 -9.79 1.92 -0.43
C ASP A 130 -8.41 1.63 0.21
N ILE A 131 -7.58 2.65 0.39
CA ILE A 131 -6.25 2.55 0.99
C ILE A 131 -6.23 3.33 2.29
N ILE A 132 -5.76 2.70 3.37
CA ILE A 132 -5.60 3.32 4.68
C ILE A 132 -4.14 3.17 5.11
N VAL A 133 -3.50 4.27 5.45
CA VAL A 133 -2.15 4.32 6.02
C VAL A 133 -2.24 5.06 7.34
N GLN A 134 -1.86 4.41 8.44
CA GLN A 134 -2.06 4.98 9.76
C GLN A 134 -0.97 4.66 10.77
N ASN A 135 -0.78 5.56 11.74
CA ASN A 135 0.17 5.37 12.85
C ASN A 135 1.59 5.02 12.39
N ILE A 136 2.08 5.73 11.36
CA ILE A 136 3.43 5.57 10.83
C ILE A 136 4.18 6.90 10.79
N GLU A 137 5.50 6.82 10.71
CA GLU A 137 6.36 7.94 10.37
C GLU A 137 6.94 7.73 8.97
N MET A 138 6.88 8.74 8.12
CA MET A 138 7.63 8.79 6.87
C MET A 138 8.61 9.95 6.94
N ARG A 139 9.86 9.68 6.56
CA ARG A 139 10.95 10.65 6.57
C ARG A 139 11.31 11.10 5.18
N GLU A 140 12.04 12.20 5.12
CA GLU A 140 12.56 12.74 3.87
C GLU A 140 13.26 11.68 3.03
N TRP A 141 12.98 11.77 1.74
CA TRP A 141 13.59 10.94 0.72
C TRP A 141 13.69 11.78 -0.55
N ASN A 142 14.67 11.52 -1.42
CA ASN A 142 14.86 12.28 -2.66
C ASN A 142 13.68 12.11 -3.65
N GLY A 143 12.86 11.08 -3.42
CA GLY A 143 11.57 10.91 -4.07
C GLY A 143 10.44 11.67 -3.37
N GLY A 144 9.23 11.16 -3.45
CA GLY A 144 8.10 11.60 -2.63
C GLY A 144 7.71 10.58 -1.57
N LEU A 145 6.81 10.98 -0.67
CA LEU A 145 6.32 10.08 0.38
C LEU A 145 5.25 9.16 -0.19
N ILE A 146 4.21 9.74 -0.79
CA ILE A 146 3.06 8.99 -1.30
C ILE A 146 2.63 9.55 -2.64
N ARG A 147 2.33 8.68 -3.61
CA ARG A 147 1.69 9.05 -4.87
C ARG A 147 0.46 8.21 -5.15
N CYS A 148 -0.66 8.87 -5.40
CA CYS A 148 -1.94 8.24 -5.70
C CYS A 148 -2.34 8.52 -7.14
N ASP A 149 -2.07 7.59 -8.06
CA ASP A 149 -2.57 7.64 -9.44
C ASP A 149 -3.87 6.82 -9.63
N GLY A 150 -4.25 6.02 -8.63
CA GLY A 150 -5.52 5.31 -8.55
C GLY A 150 -6.02 5.22 -7.10
N GLY A 151 -6.88 4.25 -6.82
CA GLY A 151 -7.59 4.09 -5.55
C GLY A 151 -8.90 4.87 -5.52
N LYS A 152 -9.92 4.27 -4.90
CA LYS A 152 -11.22 4.92 -4.69
C LYS A 152 -11.15 5.97 -3.59
N SER A 153 -10.48 5.63 -2.50
CA SER A 153 -10.10 6.58 -1.46
C SER A 153 -8.74 6.25 -0.88
N VAL A 154 -8.03 7.27 -0.44
CA VAL A 154 -6.78 7.15 0.30
C VAL A 154 -6.94 7.91 1.60
N THR A 155 -6.77 7.23 2.72
CA THR A 155 -6.89 7.81 4.06
C THR A 155 -5.55 7.75 4.76
N LEU A 156 -5.07 8.90 5.19
CA LEU A 156 -3.93 9.05 6.10
C LEU A 156 -4.49 9.42 7.47
N ARG A 157 -3.97 8.77 8.51
CA ARG A 157 -4.43 9.01 9.88
C ARG A 157 -3.33 8.84 10.92
N ASP A 158 -3.31 9.72 11.91
CA ASP A 158 -2.45 9.63 13.10
C ASP A 158 -0.96 9.40 12.74
N SER A 159 -0.50 9.93 11.61
CA SER A 159 0.83 9.71 11.04
C SER A 159 1.70 10.97 11.11
N LEU A 160 3.01 10.78 10.98
CA LEU A 160 4.00 11.85 10.98
C LEU A 160 4.76 11.84 9.65
N PHE A 161 4.73 12.96 8.93
CA PHE A 161 5.46 13.19 7.70
C PHE A 161 6.52 14.25 7.97
N ASN A 162 7.79 13.82 8.04
CA ASN A 162 8.90 14.65 8.49
C ASN A 162 9.93 14.84 7.37
N GLY A 163 10.11 16.08 6.94
CA GLY A 163 11.04 16.51 5.89
C GLY A 163 10.35 16.94 4.59
N GLY A 164 11.14 17.07 3.52
CA GLY A 164 10.80 17.67 2.23
C GLY A 164 10.14 16.80 1.17
N GLY A 165 9.46 15.70 1.54
CA GLY A 165 8.77 14.83 0.57
C GLY A 165 7.28 15.15 0.41
N SER A 166 6.77 15.10 -0.83
CA SER A 166 5.36 15.36 -1.13
C SER A 166 4.46 14.14 -1.07
N ILE A 167 3.21 14.38 -0.70
CA ILE A 167 2.06 13.50 -0.93
C ILE A 167 1.32 14.01 -2.16
N VAL A 168 1.30 13.22 -3.23
CA VAL A 168 0.71 13.57 -4.51
C VAL A 168 -0.61 12.84 -4.72
N HIS A 169 -1.70 13.59 -4.91
CA HIS A 169 -3.03 13.04 -5.21
C HIS A 169 -3.45 13.37 -6.64
N ASN A 170 -3.50 12.36 -7.50
CA ASN A 170 -3.72 12.50 -8.94
C ASN A 170 -4.78 11.50 -9.47
N THR A 171 -5.75 11.15 -8.63
CA THR A 171 -6.90 10.30 -8.96
C THR A 171 -8.21 11.07 -8.76
N ASP A 172 -9.29 10.64 -9.41
CA ASP A 172 -10.63 11.21 -9.22
C ASP A 172 -11.27 10.81 -7.89
N GLY A 173 -10.62 9.89 -7.14
CA GLY A 173 -11.01 9.49 -5.80
C GLY A 173 -10.78 10.57 -4.72
N ILE A 174 -10.95 10.15 -3.46
CA ILE A 174 -10.89 11.03 -2.30
C ILE A 174 -9.58 10.83 -1.52
N LEU A 175 -8.87 11.91 -1.21
CA LEU A 175 -7.80 11.93 -0.22
C LEU A 175 -8.35 12.47 1.11
N ASN A 176 -8.33 11.66 2.15
CA ASN A 176 -8.67 12.04 3.52
C ASN A 176 -7.41 12.04 4.37
N ILE A 177 -7.18 13.12 5.12
CA ILE A 177 -6.03 13.29 6.01
C ILE A 177 -6.60 13.71 7.36
N GLN A 178 -6.22 13.02 8.44
CA GLN A 178 -6.85 13.20 9.74
C GLN A 178 -5.84 13.03 10.87
N SER A 179 -5.72 14.05 11.72
CA SER A 179 -4.83 13.99 12.91
C SER A 179 -3.37 13.70 12.53
N ASP A 180 -2.95 14.16 11.36
CA ASP A 180 -1.60 13.95 10.85
C ASP A 180 -0.71 15.18 11.12
N GLU A 181 0.59 14.94 11.26
CA GLU A 181 1.59 15.97 11.47
C GLU A 181 2.54 16.05 10.27
N PHE A 182 2.74 17.25 9.74
CA PHE A 182 3.65 17.57 8.65
C PHE A 182 4.71 18.55 9.14
N ILE A 183 5.98 18.17 9.07
CA ILE A 183 7.11 18.96 9.57
C ILE A 183 8.12 19.15 8.45
N GLY A 184 8.42 20.40 8.09
CA GLY A 184 9.32 20.72 6.98
C GLY A 184 10.73 21.13 7.38
N GLU A 185 11.09 21.02 8.66
CA GLU A 185 12.47 21.24 9.10
C GLU A 185 13.34 20.09 8.60
N TRP A 186 14.17 20.32 7.60
CA TRP A 186 15.27 19.42 7.26
C TRP A 186 16.36 20.09 6.41
N ILE A 187 17.29 19.29 5.89
CA ILE A 187 18.50 19.74 5.19
C ILE A 187 18.21 20.31 3.79
N HIS A 188 17.16 19.85 3.11
CA HIS A 188 16.82 20.29 1.75
C HIS A 188 15.72 21.35 1.78
N VAL A 189 16.09 22.59 2.07
CA VAL A 189 15.22 23.76 1.89
C VAL A 189 15.65 24.55 0.65
N PRO A 190 14.71 25.08 -0.16
CA PRO A 190 13.26 24.97 0.00
C PRO A 190 12.71 23.58 -0.39
N ILE A 191 11.58 23.21 0.23
CA ILE A 191 10.85 21.96 -0.01
C ILE A 191 9.67 22.16 -0.98
N ASP A 192 9.25 21.06 -1.60
CA ASP A 192 7.98 20.98 -2.31
C ASP A 192 6.79 21.01 -1.32
N PRO A 193 5.55 21.24 -1.81
CA PRO A 193 4.36 21.17 -0.96
C PRO A 193 4.26 19.83 -0.23
N PHE A 194 3.80 19.85 1.03
CA PHE A 194 3.51 18.61 1.75
C PHE A 194 2.43 17.80 1.04
N ILE A 195 1.41 18.49 0.53
CA ILE A 195 0.31 17.88 -0.22
C ILE A 195 0.16 18.61 -1.56
N PHE A 196 0.19 17.85 -2.65
CA PHE A 196 -0.01 18.33 -4.01
C PHE A 196 -1.12 17.53 -4.69
N ALA A 197 -2.27 18.16 -4.90
CA ALA A 197 -3.43 17.53 -5.50
C ALA A 197 -3.78 18.15 -6.86
N THR A 198 -4.04 17.28 -7.84
CA THR A 198 -4.37 17.67 -9.23
C THR A 198 -5.75 17.21 -9.68
N LYS A 199 -6.37 16.27 -8.97
CA LYS A 199 -7.68 15.68 -9.30
C LYS A 199 -8.47 15.31 -8.04
N GLY A 200 -9.74 14.96 -8.22
CA GLY A 200 -10.58 14.38 -7.17
C GLY A 200 -10.91 15.35 -6.04
N SER A 201 -11.16 14.81 -4.85
CA SER A 201 -11.52 15.60 -3.67
C SER A 201 -10.53 15.38 -2.54
N ILE A 202 -10.27 16.42 -1.75
CA ILE A 202 -9.33 16.41 -0.65
C ILE A 202 -10.04 16.91 0.59
N ASN A 203 -9.92 16.17 1.70
CA ASN A 203 -10.40 16.59 3.00
C ASN A 203 -9.29 16.42 4.04
N ILE A 204 -9.02 17.49 4.78
CA ILE A 204 -7.95 17.54 5.78
C ILE A 204 -8.56 18.05 7.08
N TYR A 205 -8.47 17.25 8.14
CA TYR A 205 -9.10 17.51 9.42
C TYR A 205 -8.12 17.37 10.57
N ASN A 206 -8.11 18.34 11.49
CA ASN A 206 -7.37 18.24 12.75
C ASN A 206 -5.86 17.95 12.56
N SER A 207 -5.26 18.46 11.47
CA SER A 207 -3.86 18.18 11.13
C SER A 207 -2.97 19.40 11.37
N LEU A 208 -1.70 19.13 11.69
CA LEU A 208 -0.69 20.15 11.97
C LEU A 208 0.31 20.24 10.83
N PHE A 209 0.49 21.43 10.27
CA PHE A 209 1.52 21.74 9.28
C PHE A 209 2.50 22.75 9.86
N LYS A 210 3.77 22.38 10.01
CA LYS A 210 4.74 23.32 10.59
C LYS A 210 6.08 23.35 9.89
N LYS A 211 6.67 24.55 9.93
CA LYS A 211 8.06 24.81 9.58
C LYS A 211 8.46 24.43 8.16
N GLY A 212 7.51 24.37 7.24
CA GLY A 212 7.79 24.24 5.81
C GLY A 212 8.39 25.52 5.24
N SER A 213 9.29 25.36 4.27
CA SER A 213 9.96 26.48 3.59
C SER A 213 9.84 26.28 2.08
N PHE A 214 8.86 26.93 1.44
CA PHE A 214 8.45 26.63 0.07
C PHE A 214 9.00 27.64 -0.94
N LYS A 215 9.45 27.14 -2.11
CA LYS A 215 9.99 27.97 -3.21
C LYS A 215 8.88 28.47 -4.13
N GLY A 216 8.95 29.74 -4.54
CA GLY A 216 8.09 30.29 -5.58
C GLY A 216 6.70 30.71 -5.08
N ASP A 217 5.96 31.40 -5.96
CA ASP A 217 4.72 32.13 -5.69
C ASP A 217 3.44 31.27 -5.67
N ARG A 218 3.55 29.99 -5.99
CA ARG A 218 2.42 29.05 -6.10
C ARG A 218 2.59 27.77 -5.28
N ASN A 219 3.51 27.80 -4.32
CA ASN A 219 3.77 26.68 -3.42
C ASN A 219 3.49 27.06 -1.97
N GLY A 220 3.15 26.04 -1.18
CA GLY A 220 2.84 26.16 0.23
C GLY A 220 2.62 24.78 0.83
N CYS A 221 2.04 24.71 2.03
CA CYS A 221 1.79 23.43 2.70
C CYS A 221 0.90 22.51 1.86
N ILE A 222 -0.17 23.06 1.29
CA ILE A 222 -1.18 22.34 0.52
C ILE A 222 -1.40 23.09 -0.79
N VAL A 223 -1.30 22.37 -1.91
CA VAL A 223 -1.59 22.89 -3.24
C VAL A 223 -2.70 22.05 -3.87
N CYS A 224 -3.87 22.64 -4.04
CA CYS A 224 -5.01 22.08 -4.76
C CYS A 224 -5.12 22.79 -6.13
N CYS A 225 -4.89 22.07 -7.23
CA CYS A 225 -4.90 22.64 -8.60
C CYS A 225 -5.50 21.67 -9.63
N GLY A 226 -5.47 22.03 -10.92
CA GLY A 226 -5.93 21.14 -12.00
C GLY A 226 -7.45 20.96 -11.97
N THR A 227 -7.90 19.70 -11.89
CA THR A 227 -9.33 19.30 -11.87
C THR A 227 -9.77 18.82 -10.50
N VAL A 228 -9.13 19.29 -9.42
CA VAL A 228 -9.64 19.10 -8.05
C VAL A 228 -11.06 19.67 -7.95
N THR A 229 -12.00 18.86 -7.51
CA THR A 229 -13.42 19.20 -7.41
C THR A 229 -13.79 19.81 -6.06
N GLN A 230 -13.04 19.46 -5.00
CA GLN A 230 -13.25 19.95 -3.64
C GLN A 230 -11.94 19.87 -2.84
N CYS A 231 -11.68 20.87 -2.00
CA CYS A 231 -10.54 20.93 -1.09
C CYS A 231 -11.05 21.52 0.23
N THR A 232 -11.28 20.65 1.23
CA THR A 232 -11.79 21.00 2.56
C THR A 232 -10.65 20.95 3.56
N ILE A 233 -10.46 22.03 4.32
CA ILE A 233 -9.47 22.12 5.39
C ILE A 233 -10.20 22.62 6.62
N ASP A 234 -10.21 21.82 7.68
CA ASP A 234 -10.97 22.11 8.90
C ASP A 234 -10.17 21.71 10.14
N GLU A 235 -10.28 22.50 11.20
CA GLU A 235 -9.57 22.33 12.47
C GLU A 235 -8.04 22.12 12.34
N CYS A 236 -7.42 22.60 11.25
CA CYS A 236 -5.98 22.45 11.01
C CYS A 236 -5.17 23.62 11.55
N GLU A 237 -3.93 23.34 11.97
CA GLU A 237 -2.97 24.34 12.44
C GLU A 237 -1.81 24.51 11.46
N PHE A 238 -1.41 25.77 11.22
CA PHE A 238 -0.29 26.12 10.35
C PHE A 238 0.70 27.01 11.11
N ILE A 239 1.88 26.48 11.44
CA ILE A 239 2.83 27.12 12.35
C ILE A 239 4.19 27.32 11.66
N GLU A 240 4.73 28.54 11.65
CA GLU A 240 6.12 28.82 11.20
C GLU A 240 6.42 28.43 9.74
N ASN A 241 5.41 28.32 8.88
CA ASN A 241 5.60 28.05 7.45
C ASN A 241 6.02 29.31 6.69
N LYS A 242 7.02 29.20 5.81
CA LYS A 242 7.57 30.28 4.98
C LYS A 242 7.28 30.03 3.51
N PHE A 243 6.80 31.06 2.82
CA PHE A 243 6.43 31.03 1.40
C PHE A 243 7.34 31.97 0.61
N ASN A 244 7.41 31.79 -0.71
CA ASN A 244 8.20 32.62 -1.64
C ASN A 244 9.68 32.68 -1.27
N VAL A 245 10.24 31.59 -0.73
CA VAL A 245 11.63 31.56 -0.33
C VAL A 245 12.52 31.61 -1.58
N GLY A 246 13.40 32.61 -1.64
CA GLY A 246 14.30 32.84 -2.77
C GLY A 246 13.63 33.39 -4.03
N SER A 247 12.43 33.98 -3.91
CA SER A 247 11.68 34.63 -5.00
C SER A 247 11.79 36.15 -4.94
#